data_AF-A0A7V9FQX9-F1
#
_entry.id   AF-A0A7V9FQX9-F1
#
_cell.length_a   1.000
_cell.length_b   1.000
_cell.length_c   1.000
_cell.angle_alpha   90.00
_cell.angle_beta   90.00
_cell.angle_gamma   90.00
#
_symmetry.space_group_name_H-M   'P 1'
#
loop_
_entity.id
_entity.type
_entity.pdbx_description
1 polymer ?
#
loop_
_entity_poly.entity_id
_entity_poly.type
_entity_poly.pdbx_seq_one_letter_code
_entity_poly.pdbx_strand_id
1 'polypeptide(L)' 'MATIRALQDGLRETVGEISRNGHGQWVWRIRLDDEVIATATRSYPREIRARMTCDAFVKLVAETAGSAPVQVMYR' A
#
# COMPACT_ATOMS: atom_id res chain seq x y z
N MET A 1 -11.51 6.58 8.08
CA MET A 1 -12.20 6.87 6.79
C MET A 1 -11.47 7.89 5.91
N ALA A 2 -10.68 8.83 6.46
CA ALA A 2 -9.95 9.83 5.67
C ALA A 2 -8.84 9.25 4.77
N THR A 3 -8.05 8.27 5.27
CA THR A 3 -6.85 7.76 4.57
C THR A 3 -7.16 6.99 3.27
N ILE A 4 -8.26 6.23 3.23
CA ILE A 4 -8.63 5.47 2.03
C ILE A 4 -9.18 6.38 0.94
N ARG A 5 -9.97 7.41 1.30
CA ARG A 5 -10.41 8.42 0.34
C ARG A 5 -9.25 9.22 -0.21
N ALA A 6 -8.33 9.67 0.65
CA ALA A 6 -7.11 10.35 0.20
C ALA A 6 -6.28 9.48 -0.76
N LEU A 7 -6.15 8.17 -0.47
CA LEU A 7 -5.48 7.23 -1.35
C LEU A 7 -6.23 7.01 -2.68
N GLN A 8 -7.57 7.00 -2.66
CA GLN A 8 -8.42 6.86 -3.85
C GLN A 8 -8.38 8.10 -4.74
N ASP A 9 -8.44 9.29 -4.15
CA ASP A 9 -8.39 10.56 -4.87
C ASP A 9 -6.98 10.79 -5.45
N GLY A 10 -5.93 10.42 -4.70
CA GLY A 10 -4.53 10.53 -5.11
C GLY A 10 -3.99 9.32 -5.90
N LEU A 11 -4.82 8.31 -6.21
CA LEU A 11 -4.34 7.01 -6.71
C LEU A 11 -3.56 7.11 -8.04
N ARG A 12 -3.86 8.11 -8.87
CA ARG A 12 -3.11 8.42 -10.10
C ARG A 12 -1.69 8.95 -9.83
N GLU A 13 -1.49 9.58 -8.68
CA GLU A 13 -0.26 10.24 -8.26
C GLU A 13 0.51 9.37 -7.25
N THR A 14 -0.12 8.32 -6.72
CA THR A 14 0.54 7.40 -5.79
C THR A 14 1.66 6.61 -6.46
N VAL A 15 2.82 6.60 -5.82
CA VAL A 15 3.98 5.82 -6.27
C VAL A 15 4.18 4.64 -5.34
N GLY A 16 4.16 3.44 -5.91
CA GLY A 16 4.53 2.21 -5.22
C GLY A 16 6.05 2.06 -5.14
N GLU A 17 6.61 2.28 -3.95
CA GLU A 17 8.04 2.11 -3.71
C GLU A 17 8.34 0.69 -3.26
N ILE A 18 9.26 0.02 -3.96
CA ILE A 18 9.80 -1.28 -3.57
C ILE A 18 11.23 -1.09 -3.10
N SER A 19 11.54 -1.50 -1.86
CA SER A 19 12.86 -1.33 -1.27
C SER A 19 13.25 -2.51 -0.39
N ARG A 20 14.55 -2.63 -0.09
CA ARG A 20 15.03 -3.56 0.94
C ARG A 20 14.94 -2.92 2.32
N ASN A 21 14.54 -3.70 3.32
CA ASN A 21 14.64 -3.33 4.73
C ASN A 21 16.05 -3.61 5.28
N GLY A 22 16.28 -3.25 6.56
CA GLY A 22 17.55 -3.49 7.25
C GLY A 22 17.95 -4.97 7.43
N HIS A 23 17.08 -5.90 7.03
CA HIS A 23 17.32 -7.35 7.09
C HIS A 23 17.50 -7.97 5.69
N GLY A 24 17.67 -7.15 4.65
CA GLY A 24 17.86 -7.61 3.28
C GLY A 24 16.60 -8.20 2.62
N GLN A 25 15.43 -8.08 3.28
CA GLN A 25 14.15 -8.51 2.75
C GLN A 25 13.45 -7.33 2.06
N TRP A 26 12.59 -7.63 1.09
CA TRP A 26 11.86 -6.64 0.32
C TRP A 26 10.57 -6.20 1.01
N VAL A 27 10.28 -4.91 0.98
CA VAL A 27 9.03 -4.32 1.48
C VAL A 27 8.50 -3.34 0.44
N TRP A 28 7.19 -3.07 0.49
CA TRP A 28 6.58 -2.03 -0.31
C TRP A 28 5.99 -0.92 0.57
N ARG A 29 5.98 0.30 0.03
CA ARG A 29 5.33 1.48 0.61
C ARG A 29 4.56 2.20 -0.48
N ILE A 30 3.42 2.78 -0.14
CA ILE A 30 2.70 3.72 -1.01
C ILE A 30 2.95 5.11 -0.46
N ARG A 31 3.47 5.98 -1.32
CA ARG A 31 3.61 7.41 -1.03
C ARG A 31 2.56 8.19 -1.80
N LEU A 32 2.02 9.21 -1.13
CA LEU A 32 1.30 10.30 -1.74
C LEU A 32 2.04 11.56 -1.33
N ASP A 33 2.53 12.32 -2.31
CA ASP A 33 3.52 13.38 -2.09
C ASP A 33 4.71 12.88 -1.26
N ASP A 34 4.96 13.50 -0.11
CA ASP A 34 6.04 13.14 0.80
C ASP A 34 5.63 12.24 1.98
N GLU A 35 4.38 11.80 2.03
CA GLU A 35 3.84 11.00 3.12
C GLU A 35 3.69 9.52 2.75
N VAL A 36 4.14 8.63 3.66
CA VAL A 36 3.87 7.19 3.54
C VAL A 36 2.49 6.90 4.12
N ILE A 37 1.52 6.63 3.23
CA ILE A 37 0.12 6.41 3.63
C ILE A 37 -0.25 4.92 3.74
N ALA A 38 0.56 4.03 3.16
CA ALA A 38 0.43 2.59 3.35
C ALA A 38 1.79 1.90 3.30
N THR A 39 1.94 0.82 4.07
CA THR A 39 3.14 -0.01 4.06
C THR A 39 2.78 -1.49 4.16
N ALA A 40 3.65 -2.34 3.60
CA ALA A 40 3.52 -3.77 3.75
C ALA A 40 3.60 -4.18 5.23
N THR A 41 2.61 -4.94 5.71
CA THR A 41 2.64 -5.55 7.06
C THR A 41 3.73 -6.62 7.20
N ARG A 42 4.16 -7.21 6.07
CA ARG A 42 5.16 -8.28 6.00
C ARG A 42 6.26 -7.94 5.02
N SER A 43 7.44 -8.47 5.28
CA SER A 43 8.57 -8.45 4.35
C SER A 43 8.57 -9.70 3.45
N TYR A 44 9.20 -9.58 2.29
CA TYR A 44 9.22 -10.58 1.24
C TYR A 44 10.66 -10.99 0.91
N PRO A 45 10.98 -12.28 0.79
CA PRO A 45 12.33 -12.72 0.40
C PRO A 45 12.71 -12.37 -1.05
N ARG A 46 11.72 -12.10 -1.91
CA ARG A 46 11.90 -11.84 -3.35
C ARG A 46 11.24 -10.52 -3.73
N GLU A 47 11.93 -9.70 -4.52
CA GLU A 47 11.42 -8.40 -4.98
C GLU A 47 10.08 -8.53 -5.70
N ILE A 48 9.98 -9.50 -6.63
CA ILE A 48 8.78 -9.73 -7.42
C ILE A 48 7.54 -9.99 -6.54
N ARG A 49 7.69 -10.64 -5.38
CA ARG A 49 6.57 -10.85 -4.45
C ARG A 49 6.13 -9.56 -3.76
N ALA A 50 7.07 -8.69 -3.41
CA ALA A 50 6.75 -7.37 -2.87
C ALA A 50 6.00 -6.54 -3.92
N ARG A 51 6.49 -6.52 -5.17
CA ARG A 51 5.85 -5.80 -6.28
C ARG A 51 4.44 -6.29 -6.57
N MET A 52 4.26 -7.60 -6.78
CA MET A 52 2.92 -8.16 -7.05
C MET A 52 1.92 -7.87 -5.93
N THR A 53 2.36 -7.88 -4.67
CA THR A 53 1.46 -7.58 -3.55
C THR A 53 1.13 -6.08 -3.45
N CYS A 54 2.08 -5.22 -3.79
CA CYS A 54 1.87 -3.78 -3.91
C CYS A 54 0.83 -3.47 -5.00
N ASP A 55 1.01 -4.03 -6.19
CA ASP A 55 0.10 -3.83 -7.32
C ASP A 55 -1.31 -4.34 -7.00
N ALA A 56 -1.41 -5.52 -6.36
CA ALA A 56 -2.67 -6.06 -5.90
C ALA A 56 -3.36 -5.16 -4.87
N PHE A 57 -2.60 -4.57 -3.93
CA PHE A 57 -3.13 -3.62 -2.96
C PHE A 57 -3.71 -2.37 -3.64
N VAL A 58 -2.95 -1.74 -4.54
CA VAL A 58 -3.40 -0.55 -5.29
C VAL A 58 -4.66 -0.85 -6.09
N LYS A 59 -4.71 -2.01 -6.76
CA LYS A 59 -5.90 -2.47 -7.49
C LYS A 59 -7.12 -2.65 -6.57
N LEU A 60 -6.95 -3.30 -5.43
CA LEU A 60 -8.03 -3.50 -4.45
C LEU A 60 -8.55 -2.17 -3.90
N VAL A 61 -7.67 -1.21 -3.63
CA VAL A 61 -8.09 0.12 -3.17
C VAL A 61 -8.90 0.83 -4.25
N ALA A 62 -8.49 0.74 -5.51
CA ALA A 62 -9.22 1.32 -6.64
C ALA A 62 -10.60 0.67 -6.85
N GLU A 63 -10.72 -0.64 -6.59
CA GLU A 63 -11.97 -1.40 -6.71
C GLU A 63 -12.88 -1.27 -5.46
N THR A 64 -12.35 -0.78 -4.34
CA THR A 64 -13.14 -0.61 -3.10
C THR A 64 -14.12 0.53 -3.29
N ALA A 65 -15.42 0.22 -3.45
CA ALA A 65 -16.47 1.24 -3.50
C ALA A 65 -16.38 2.15 -2.26
N GLY A 66 -16.42 3.47 -2.44
CA GLY A 66 -16.17 4.51 -1.42
C GLY A 66 -17.13 4.54 -0.21
N SER A 67 -17.90 3.48 0.01
CA SER A 67 -18.89 3.28 1.07
C SER A 67 -18.69 2.01 1.90
N ALA A 68 -17.69 1.16 1.60
CA ALA A 68 -17.42 0.00 2.46
C ALA A 68 -16.77 0.45 3.78
N PRO A 69 -17.41 0.25 4.95
CA PRO A 69 -16.81 0.61 6.23
C PRO A 69 -15.56 -0.25 6.45
N VAL A 70 -14.40 0.39 6.40
CA VAL A 70 -13.14 -0.30 6.68
C VAL A 70 -13.04 -0.53 8.18
N GLN A 71 -13.32 -1.77 8.59
CA GLN A 71 -13.08 -2.24 9.95
C GLN A 71 -11.57 -2.45 10.13
N VAL A 72 -10.94 -1.56 10.89
CA VAL A 72 -9.57 -1.76 11.36
C VAL A 72 -9.64 -2.67 12.57
N MET A 73 -9.22 -3.93 12.41
CA MET A 73 -9.08 -4.89 13.50
C MET A 73 -7.71 -4.67 14.14
N TYR A 74 -7.68 -4.13 15.37
CA TYR A 74 -6.47 -4.11 16.19
C TYR A 74 -6.18 -5.54 16.68
N ARG A 75 -4.91 -5.94 16.65
CA ARG A 75 -4.40 -7.13 17.32
C ARG A 75 -3.62 -6.72 18.55
#